data_AF-A0A930Z1D9-F1
#
_entry.id   AF-A0A930Z1D9-F1
#
_cell.length_a   1.000
_cell.length_b   1.000
_cell.length_c   1.000
_cell.angle_alpha   90.00
_cell.angle_beta   90.00
_cell.angle_gamma   90.00
#
_symmetry.space_group_name_H-M   'P 1'
#
loop_
_entity.id
_entity.type
_entity.pdbx_description
1 polymer ?
#
loop_
_entity_poly.entity_id
_entity_poly.type
_entity_poly.pdbx_seq_one_letter_code
_entity_poly.pdbx_strand_id
1 'polypeptide(L)'
;MHRHLIDDATFTTAQNLLAERGSDKAACRSNSYDYLLTRLLVCRLCGKRYVGASAHGRYARYEYYVCHSRQKYGTTGCTADRLPARELEEAVIDAIGSVFSDLDFVERAFTTAAERTQEVSGQSQEELNQVEAELKKTESAIDRYLAAFEDGSMSSAQCGPRLEQLSGRLRQLQSRRDEIADLDRQQANEPDPERIASLRFDLSLALSQGEAPTVKTVLRELVDSIDVHDHRLVRPRFRIPGAVRTHSSLAVPTGFEPVSPP
;
A
#
# COMPACT_ATOMS: atom_id res chain seq x y z
N MET A 1 -10.24 37.04 7.07
CA MET A 1 -10.45 35.59 6.97
C MET A 1 -11.35 35.33 5.78
N HIS A 2 -10.91 34.51 4.84
CA HIS A 2 -11.70 34.18 3.64
C HIS A 2 -12.33 32.81 3.83
N ARG A 3 -13.59 32.67 3.40
CA ARG A 3 -14.31 31.40 3.44
C ARG A 3 -13.71 30.45 2.42
N HIS A 4 -13.41 29.22 2.84
CA HIS A 4 -12.91 28.18 1.94
C HIS A 4 -13.97 27.84 0.89
N LEU A 5 -13.56 27.72 -0.38
CA LEU A 5 -14.45 27.37 -1.50
C LEU A 5 -14.75 25.87 -1.57
N ILE A 6 -13.91 25.04 -0.96
CA ILE A 6 -14.00 23.58 -0.93
C ILE A 6 -13.71 23.10 0.50
N ASP A 7 -14.23 21.93 0.86
CA ASP A 7 -14.00 21.32 2.16
C ASP A 7 -12.58 20.72 2.26
N ASP A 8 -12.11 20.56 3.50
CA ASP A 8 -10.74 20.12 3.79
C ASP A 8 -10.48 18.67 3.35
N ALA A 9 -11.51 17.82 3.33
CA ALA A 9 -11.36 16.43 2.89
C ALA A 9 -11.16 16.34 1.37
N THR A 10 -11.94 17.10 0.60
CA THR A 10 -11.76 17.23 -0.85
C THR A 10 -10.41 17.83 -1.20
N PHE A 11 -9.98 18.87 -0.47
CA PHE A 11 -8.66 19.49 -0.67
C PHE A 11 -7.51 18.51 -0.38
N THR A 12 -7.59 17.76 0.71
CA THR A 12 -6.57 16.76 1.09
C THR A 12 -6.49 15.64 0.06
N THR A 13 -7.63 15.15 -0.42
CA THR A 13 -7.70 14.12 -1.47
C THR A 13 -7.06 14.61 -2.76
N ALA A 14 -7.35 15.85 -3.17
CA ALA A 14 -6.73 16.46 -4.34
C ALA A 14 -5.22 16.65 -4.18
N GLN A 15 -4.75 17.03 -2.99
CA GLN A 15 -3.32 17.18 -2.71
C GLN A 15 -2.58 15.86 -2.74
N ASN A 16 -3.17 14.78 -2.22
CA ASN A 16 -2.60 13.44 -2.31
C ASN A 16 -2.49 12.97 -3.78
N LEU A 17 -3.56 13.16 -4.55
CA LEU A 17 -3.57 12.85 -5.98
C LEU A 17 -2.55 13.67 -6.77
N LEU A 18 -2.37 14.95 -6.41
CA LEU A 18 -1.36 15.83 -7.01
C LEU A 18 0.06 15.45 -6.58
N ALA A 19 0.28 14.98 -5.35
CA ALA A 19 1.59 14.50 -4.90
C ALA A 19 1.99 13.21 -5.63
N GLU A 20 1.04 12.28 -5.81
CA GLU A 20 1.20 11.06 -6.62
C GLU A 20 1.51 11.39 -8.08
N ARG A 21 0.85 12.41 -8.64
CA ARG A 21 1.02 12.81 -10.05
C ARG A 21 2.21 13.73 -10.29
N GLY A 22 2.54 14.59 -9.33
CA GLY A 22 3.38 15.79 -9.47
C GLY A 22 4.88 15.55 -9.34
N SER A 23 5.31 14.39 -8.86
CA SER A 23 6.72 14.02 -8.74
C SER A 23 7.41 13.76 -10.09
N ASP A 24 6.68 13.68 -11.21
CA ASP A 24 7.26 13.40 -12.54
C ASP A 24 6.54 14.14 -13.68
N LYS A 25 6.84 15.44 -13.85
CA LYS A 25 6.34 16.27 -14.96
C LYS A 25 6.77 15.79 -16.36
N ALA A 26 7.72 14.85 -16.45
CA ALA A 26 8.17 14.27 -17.72
C ALA A 26 7.16 13.27 -18.34
N ALA A 27 6.17 12.81 -17.58
CA ALA A 27 5.28 11.70 -17.98
C ALA A 27 4.00 12.12 -18.74
N CYS A 28 3.64 13.40 -18.82
CA CYS A 28 2.37 13.83 -19.42
C CYS A 28 2.34 13.89 -20.96
N ARG A 29 3.37 13.40 -21.67
CA ARG A 29 3.46 13.53 -23.15
C ARG A 29 3.40 12.22 -23.93
N SER A 30 3.40 11.06 -23.26
CA SER A 30 3.19 9.76 -23.91
C SER A 30 1.83 9.22 -23.52
N ASN A 31 1.06 8.75 -24.51
CA ASN A 31 -0.25 8.14 -24.32
C ASN A 31 -0.18 7.10 -23.19
N SER A 32 -0.71 7.43 -22.01
CA SER A 32 -0.47 6.66 -20.78
C SER A 32 -1.13 5.29 -20.78
N TYR A 33 -1.96 5.02 -21.78
CA TYR A 33 -2.68 3.77 -21.98
C TYR A 33 -1.88 2.73 -22.80
N ASP A 34 -0.83 3.14 -23.52
CA ASP A 34 -0.07 2.25 -24.40
C ASP A 34 1.02 1.44 -23.65
N TYR A 35 1.34 1.80 -22.40
CA TYR A 35 2.48 1.23 -21.65
C TYR A 35 2.09 0.95 -20.19
N LEU A 36 1.89 -0.32 -19.85
CA LEU A 36 1.38 -0.79 -18.56
C LEU A 36 2.37 -0.53 -17.41
N LEU A 37 3.67 -0.80 -17.65
CA LEU A 37 4.74 -0.73 -16.65
C LEU A 37 5.32 0.69 -16.46
N THR A 38 4.72 1.70 -17.10
CA THR A 38 5.14 3.09 -16.93
C THR A 38 5.11 3.48 -15.46
N ARG A 39 6.22 4.03 -14.96
CA ARG A 39 6.53 4.40 -13.55
C ARG A 39 7.00 3.26 -12.64
N LEU A 40 6.82 1.99 -13.02
CA LEU A 40 7.27 0.86 -12.21
C LEU A 40 8.72 0.47 -12.51
N LEU A 41 9.15 0.58 -13.77
CA LEU A 41 10.49 0.15 -14.20
C LEU A 41 11.60 1.12 -13.75
N VAL A 42 12.55 0.62 -12.97
CA VAL A 42 13.72 1.34 -12.43
C VAL A 42 15.00 0.74 -12.98
N CYS A 43 15.83 1.57 -13.62
CA CYS A 43 17.14 1.15 -14.11
C CYS A 43 18.14 1.02 -12.97
N ARG A 44 18.74 -0.16 -12.80
CA ARG A 44 19.77 -0.40 -11.78
C ARG A 44 21.17 0.04 -12.20
N LEU A 45 21.37 0.48 -13.45
CA LEU A 45 22.62 1.08 -13.91
C LEU A 45 22.73 2.58 -13.58
N CYS A 46 21.64 3.35 -13.73
CA CYS A 46 21.67 4.80 -13.47
C CYS A 46 20.61 5.31 -12.46
N GLY A 47 19.80 4.43 -11.89
CA GLY A 47 18.76 4.76 -10.91
C GLY A 47 17.50 5.42 -11.47
N LYS A 48 17.49 5.81 -12.76
CA LYS A 48 16.33 6.48 -13.37
C LYS A 48 15.31 5.49 -13.91
N ARG A 49 14.07 5.97 -14.06
CA ARG A 49 12.97 5.16 -14.59
C ARG A 49 13.08 4.92 -16.10
N TYR A 50 12.47 3.84 -16.56
CA TYR A 50 12.19 3.64 -17.97
C TYR A 50 10.92 4.38 -18.38
N VAL A 51 10.88 4.79 -19.64
CA VAL A 51 9.72 5.43 -20.27
C VAL A 51 9.38 4.71 -21.57
N GLY A 52 8.09 4.65 -21.88
CA GLY A 52 7.59 4.08 -23.13
C GLY A 52 8.01 4.93 -24.34
N ALA A 53 8.49 4.28 -25.38
CA ALA A 53 8.90 4.90 -26.63
C ALA A 53 8.56 3.98 -27.81
N SER A 54 8.00 4.54 -28.87
CA SER A 54 7.74 3.81 -30.11
C SER A 54 8.68 4.26 -31.22
N ALA A 55 9.13 3.33 -32.04
CA ALA A 55 9.85 3.59 -33.28
C ALA A 55 9.06 3.06 -34.48
N HIS A 56 9.03 3.80 -35.58
CA HIS A 56 8.44 3.33 -36.84
C HIS A 56 9.53 2.74 -37.73
N GLY A 57 9.41 1.45 -38.02
CA GLY A 57 10.17 0.79 -39.07
C GLY A 57 9.46 0.90 -40.43
N ARG A 58 10.03 0.25 -41.45
CA ARG A 58 9.49 0.27 -42.82
C ARG A 58 8.12 -0.43 -42.95
N TYR A 59 7.84 -1.42 -42.09
CA TYR A 59 6.65 -2.27 -42.17
C TYR A 59 5.83 -2.33 -40.88
N ALA A 60 6.36 -1.87 -39.74
CA ALA A 60 5.70 -1.98 -38.45
C ALA A 60 6.13 -0.87 -37.48
N ARG A 61 5.24 -0.56 -36.52
CA ARG A 61 5.56 0.23 -35.34
C ARG A 61 6.05 -0.72 -34.25
N TYR A 62 7.20 -0.42 -33.66
CA TYR A 62 7.78 -1.18 -32.56
C TYR A 62 7.70 -0.35 -31.28
N GLU A 63 7.36 -1.00 -30.18
CA GLU A 63 7.13 -0.37 -28.87
C GLU A 63 8.17 -0.89 -27.88
N TYR A 64 8.83 0.03 -27.18
CA TYR A 64 9.94 -0.27 -26.28
C TYR A 64 9.86 0.54 -24.98
N TYR A 65 10.43 0.01 -23.92
CA TYR A 65 10.84 0.77 -22.76
C TYR A 65 12.30 1.20 -22.91
N VAL A 66 12.57 2.49 -22.73
CA VAL A 66 13.93 3.06 -22.80
C VAL A 66 14.25 3.77 -21.50
N CYS A 67 15.45 3.53 -20.95
CA CYS A 67 15.94 4.25 -19.78
C CYS A 67 15.94 5.77 -20.05
N HIS A 68 15.36 6.56 -19.15
CA HIS A 68 15.25 8.02 -19.34
C HIS A 68 16.61 8.71 -19.59
N SER A 69 17.68 8.30 -18.88
CA SER A 69 19.04 8.83 -19.14
C SER A 69 19.54 8.49 -20.54
N ARG A 70 19.28 7.26 -21.02
CA ARG A 70 19.66 6.83 -22.36
C ARG A 70 18.87 7.56 -23.45
N GLN A 71 17.57 7.78 -23.22
CA GLN A 71 16.72 8.49 -24.17
C GLN A 71 17.16 9.95 -24.33
N LYS A 72 17.51 10.62 -23.23
CA LYS A 72 17.86 12.05 -23.25
C LYS A 72 19.31 12.31 -23.66
N TYR A 73 20.25 11.46 -23.24
CA TYR A 73 21.69 11.70 -23.38
C TYR A 73 22.41 10.60 -24.15
N GLY A 74 21.69 9.70 -24.83
CA GLY A 74 22.27 8.57 -25.56
C GLY A 74 22.98 7.56 -24.65
N THR A 75 23.80 6.70 -25.25
CA THR A 75 24.59 5.68 -24.53
C THR A 75 25.63 6.27 -23.57
N THR A 76 26.05 7.53 -23.80
CA THR A 76 26.90 8.29 -22.87
C THR A 76 26.22 8.58 -21.54
N GLY A 77 24.89 8.66 -21.51
CA GLY A 77 24.15 8.90 -20.26
C GLY A 77 23.73 7.62 -19.52
N CYS A 78 23.49 6.53 -20.23
CA CYS A 78 23.26 5.20 -19.66
C CYS A 78 23.36 4.15 -20.78
N THR A 79 24.05 3.05 -20.52
CA THR A 79 24.22 1.92 -21.45
C THR A 79 23.09 0.90 -21.39
N ALA A 80 22.12 1.08 -20.49
CA ALA A 80 21.01 0.14 -20.29
C ALA A 80 20.22 -0.16 -21.55
N ASP A 81 19.87 -1.42 -21.77
CA ASP A 81 19.18 -1.91 -22.96
C ASP A 81 17.81 -1.27 -23.19
N ARG A 82 17.37 -1.26 -24.46
CA ARG A 82 15.96 -1.00 -24.80
C ARG A 82 15.21 -2.31 -24.65
N LEU A 83 14.09 -2.29 -23.94
CA LEU A 83 13.32 -3.49 -23.65
C LEU A 83 12.09 -3.52 -24.56
N PRO A 84 11.80 -4.61 -25.28
CA PRO A 84 10.55 -4.74 -26.04
C PRO A 84 9.34 -4.64 -25.09
N ALA A 85 8.39 -3.75 -25.39
CA ALA A 85 7.33 -3.41 -24.43
C ALA A 85 6.37 -4.58 -24.19
N ARG A 86 5.88 -5.22 -25.25
CA ARG A 86 4.89 -6.30 -25.16
C ARG A 86 5.43 -7.53 -24.45
N GLU A 87 6.60 -8.00 -24.89
CA GLU A 87 7.28 -9.16 -24.30
C GLU A 87 7.60 -8.95 -22.81
N LEU A 88 8.05 -7.74 -22.44
CA LEU A 88 8.30 -7.40 -21.04
C LEU A 88 7.00 -7.36 -20.23
N GLU A 89 5.93 -6.77 -20.79
CA GLU A 89 4.63 -6.68 -20.14
C GLU A 89 4.02 -8.06 -19.89
N GLU A 90 4.00 -8.92 -20.91
CA GLU A 90 3.55 -10.31 -20.81
C GLU A 90 4.36 -11.08 -19.75
N ALA A 91 5.69 -11.02 -19.81
CA ALA A 91 6.55 -11.70 -18.84
C ALA A 91 6.34 -11.22 -17.40
N VAL A 92 6.11 -9.91 -17.20
CA VAL A 92 5.82 -9.36 -15.87
C VAL A 92 4.43 -9.79 -15.40
N ILE A 93 3.41 -9.73 -16.25
CA ILE A 93 2.05 -10.15 -15.91
C ILE A 93 2.03 -11.64 -15.52
N ASP A 94 2.70 -12.50 -16.30
CA ASP A 94 2.79 -13.93 -16.03
C ASP A 94 3.56 -14.23 -14.72
N ALA A 95 4.67 -13.53 -14.49
CA ALA A 95 5.44 -13.66 -13.26
C ALA A 95 4.61 -13.24 -12.04
N ILE A 96 3.81 -12.17 -12.15
CA ILE A 96 2.92 -11.73 -11.08
C ILE A 96 1.80 -12.77 -10.88
N GLY A 97 1.12 -13.17 -11.96
CA GLY A 97 0.04 -14.15 -11.92
C GLY A 97 0.47 -15.47 -11.28
N SER A 98 1.66 -15.97 -11.61
CA SER A 98 2.21 -17.20 -11.01
C SER A 98 2.52 -17.05 -9.53
N VAL A 99 3.11 -15.93 -9.10
CA VAL A 99 3.37 -15.65 -7.67
C VAL A 99 2.07 -15.61 -6.86
N PHE A 100 1.02 -14.96 -7.38
CA PHE A 100 -0.27 -14.89 -6.70
C PHE A 100 -1.10 -16.17 -6.83
N SER A 101 -0.78 -17.04 -7.79
CA SER A 101 -1.39 -18.37 -7.94
C SER A 101 -0.78 -19.43 -7.02
N ASP A 102 0.41 -19.19 -6.46
CA ASP A 102 1.05 -20.08 -5.49
C ASP A 102 0.32 -19.97 -4.13
N LEU A 103 -0.49 -20.99 -3.82
CA LEU A 103 -1.25 -21.07 -2.56
C LEU A 103 -0.34 -21.01 -1.35
N ASP A 104 0.83 -21.65 -1.39
CA ASP A 104 1.74 -21.70 -0.25
C ASP A 104 2.33 -20.31 0.02
N PHE A 105 2.57 -19.51 -1.02
CA PHE A 105 3.05 -18.13 -0.85
C PHE A 105 1.96 -17.24 -0.25
N VAL A 106 0.73 -17.35 -0.77
CA VAL A 106 -0.42 -16.57 -0.31
C VAL A 106 -0.79 -16.95 1.13
N GLU A 107 -0.91 -18.25 1.43
CA GLU A 107 -1.18 -18.75 2.78
C GLU A 107 -0.11 -18.30 3.77
N ARG A 108 1.19 -18.44 3.46
CA ARG A 108 2.26 -17.94 4.34
C ARG A 108 2.19 -16.44 4.58
N ALA A 109 1.85 -15.66 3.56
CA ALA A 109 1.68 -14.21 3.69
C ALA A 109 0.49 -13.88 4.61
N PHE A 110 -0.63 -14.62 4.47
CA PHE A 110 -1.79 -14.49 5.36
C PHE A 110 -1.49 -14.97 6.78
N THR A 111 -0.80 -16.08 6.98
CA THR A 111 -0.39 -16.56 8.31
C THR A 111 0.53 -15.55 8.98
N THR A 112 1.52 -15.00 8.27
CA THR A 112 2.42 -13.97 8.82
C THR A 112 1.66 -12.69 9.17
N ALA A 113 0.66 -12.30 8.35
CA ALA A 113 -0.19 -11.16 8.64
C ALA A 113 -1.10 -11.43 9.85
N ALA A 114 -1.68 -12.64 9.94
CA ALA A 114 -2.52 -13.07 11.05
C ALA A 114 -1.75 -13.13 12.37
N GLU A 115 -0.52 -13.66 12.37
CA GLU A 115 0.38 -13.66 13.54
C GLU A 115 0.67 -12.23 14.03
N ARG A 116 0.92 -11.29 13.12
CA ARG A 116 1.10 -9.87 13.48
C ARG A 116 -0.17 -9.24 14.03
N THR A 117 -1.33 -9.56 13.43
CA THR A 117 -2.63 -9.12 13.95
C THR A 117 -2.88 -9.70 15.34
N GLN A 118 -2.49 -10.95 15.60
CA GLN A 118 -2.59 -11.56 16.93
C GLN A 118 -1.67 -10.91 17.96
N GLU A 119 -0.42 -10.57 17.59
CA GLU A 119 0.49 -9.83 18.47
C GLU A 119 -0.05 -8.43 18.80
N VAL A 120 -0.57 -7.72 17.79
CA VAL A 120 -1.20 -6.40 17.97
C VAL A 120 -2.47 -6.51 18.82
N SER A 121 -3.31 -7.51 18.58
CA SER A 121 -4.52 -7.77 19.37
C SER A 121 -4.18 -8.11 20.84
N GLY A 122 -3.10 -8.86 21.08
CA GLY A 122 -2.61 -9.11 22.44
C GLY A 122 -2.21 -7.83 23.18
N GLN A 123 -1.53 -6.92 22.50
CA GLN A 123 -1.17 -5.60 23.05
C GLN A 123 -2.40 -4.71 23.25
N SER A 124 -3.34 -4.68 22.30
CA SER A 124 -4.64 -3.98 22.44
C SER A 124 -5.41 -4.48 23.65
N GLN A 125 -5.45 -5.80 23.87
CA GLN A 125 -6.17 -6.41 24.98
C GLN A 125 -5.53 -6.06 26.33
N GLU A 126 -4.20 -6.02 26.41
CA GLU A 126 -3.49 -5.61 27.61
C GLU A 126 -3.71 -4.12 27.91
N GLU A 127 -3.70 -3.25 26.89
CA GLU A 127 -4.05 -1.84 27.03
C GLU A 127 -5.50 -1.66 27.50
N LEU A 128 -6.44 -2.39 26.90
CA LEU A 128 -7.86 -2.35 27.28
C LEU A 128 -8.05 -2.75 28.74
N ASN A 129 -7.41 -3.81 29.20
CA ASN A 129 -7.44 -4.23 30.61
C ASN A 129 -6.89 -3.15 31.55
N GLN A 130 -5.83 -2.44 31.15
CA GLN A 130 -5.28 -1.33 31.93
C GLN A 130 -6.27 -0.15 32.00
N VAL A 131 -6.86 0.24 30.87
CA VAL A 131 -7.85 1.33 30.78
C VAL A 131 -9.10 1.00 31.62
N GLU A 132 -9.62 -0.23 31.55
CA GLU A 132 -10.74 -0.68 32.38
C GLU A 132 -10.41 -0.66 33.87
N ALA A 133 -9.20 -1.06 34.26
CA ALA A 133 -8.76 -0.98 35.64
C ALA A 133 -8.65 0.48 36.13
N GLU A 134 -8.21 1.41 35.28
CA GLU A 134 -8.18 2.84 35.59
C GLU A 134 -9.58 3.47 35.69
N LEU A 135 -10.51 3.05 34.83
CA LEU A 135 -11.91 3.46 34.90
C LEU A 135 -12.50 3.11 36.25
N LYS A 136 -12.40 1.83 36.64
CA LYS A 136 -12.93 1.34 37.92
C LYS A 136 -12.32 2.07 39.12
N LYS A 137 -11.02 2.36 39.08
CA LYS A 137 -10.32 3.16 40.12
C LYS A 137 -10.85 4.59 40.18
N THR A 138 -11.12 5.21 39.03
CA THR A 138 -11.61 6.58 38.92
C THR A 138 -13.06 6.68 39.39
N GLU A 139 -13.92 5.74 38.99
CA GLU A 139 -15.31 5.60 39.47
C GLU A 139 -15.35 5.45 40.99
N SER A 140 -14.55 4.52 41.54
CA SER A 140 -14.43 4.33 43.00
C SER A 140 -13.87 5.56 43.73
N ALA A 141 -13.10 6.41 43.05
CA ALA A 141 -12.66 7.69 43.62
C ALA A 141 -13.81 8.70 43.65
N ILE A 142 -14.58 8.81 42.57
CA ILE A 142 -15.77 9.67 42.49
C ILE A 142 -16.75 9.30 43.61
N ASP A 143 -17.08 8.01 43.76
CA ASP A 143 -18.00 7.53 44.80
C ASP A 143 -17.53 7.91 46.21
N ARG A 144 -16.22 7.79 46.49
CA ARG A 144 -15.64 8.21 47.78
C ARG A 144 -15.74 9.71 48.01
N TYR A 145 -15.52 10.53 46.99
CA TYR A 145 -15.65 11.98 47.10
C TYR A 145 -17.10 12.41 47.29
N LEU A 146 -18.06 11.73 46.65
CA LEU A 146 -19.49 11.96 46.86
C LEU A 146 -19.92 11.57 48.28
N ALA A 147 -19.52 10.39 48.76
CA ALA A 147 -19.83 9.95 50.12
C ALA A 147 -19.27 10.92 51.20
N ALA A 148 -18.03 11.37 51.04
CA ALA A 148 -17.39 12.34 51.95
C ALA A 148 -18.03 13.75 51.91
N PHE A 149 -18.77 14.05 50.84
CA PHE A 149 -19.56 15.27 50.75
C PHE A 149 -20.93 15.08 51.42
N GLU A 150 -21.57 13.93 51.22
CA GLU A 150 -22.87 13.58 51.83
C GLU A 150 -22.80 13.45 53.35
N ASP A 151 -21.70 12.93 53.90
CA ASP A 151 -21.50 12.79 55.35
C ASP A 151 -21.04 14.10 56.05
N GLY A 152 -20.82 15.16 55.27
CA GLY A 152 -20.41 16.47 55.76
C GLY A 152 -18.91 16.59 56.12
N SER A 153 -18.10 15.57 55.84
CA SER A 153 -16.65 15.57 56.11
C SER A 153 -15.88 16.52 55.19
N MET A 154 -16.48 16.97 54.08
CA MET A 154 -15.82 17.84 53.11
C MET A 154 -16.76 18.92 52.55
N SER A 155 -16.23 20.12 52.33
CA SER A 155 -16.98 21.25 51.77
C SER A 155 -17.16 21.16 50.25
N SER A 156 -18.21 21.78 49.71
CA SER A 156 -18.45 21.81 48.25
C SER A 156 -17.30 22.48 47.48
N ALA A 157 -16.67 23.49 48.07
CA ALA A 157 -15.53 24.21 47.50
C ALA A 157 -14.28 23.31 47.32
N GLN A 158 -14.13 22.27 48.15
CA GLN A 158 -13.06 21.29 48.05
C GLN A 158 -13.45 20.10 47.16
N CYS A 159 -14.74 19.73 47.14
CA CYS A 159 -15.24 18.58 46.37
C CYS A 159 -15.35 18.89 44.87
N GLY A 160 -15.93 20.04 44.51
CA GLY A 160 -16.26 20.41 43.14
C GLY A 160 -15.09 20.29 42.14
N PRO A 161 -13.94 20.96 42.38
CA PRO A 161 -12.81 20.92 41.46
C PRO A 161 -12.25 19.50 41.27
N ARG A 162 -12.27 18.70 42.33
CA ARG A 162 -11.75 17.33 42.29
C ARG A 162 -12.68 16.38 41.54
N LEU A 163 -13.99 16.54 41.73
CA LEU A 163 -15.00 15.79 41.01
C LEU A 163 -14.97 16.11 39.51
N GLU A 164 -14.78 17.38 39.14
CA GLU A 164 -14.64 17.82 37.75
C GLU A 164 -13.40 17.20 37.09
N GLN A 165 -12.26 17.19 37.78
CA GLN A 165 -11.05 16.53 37.31
C GLN A 165 -11.25 15.02 37.09
N LEU A 166 -11.88 14.33 38.05
CA LEU A 166 -12.13 12.89 37.95
C LEU A 166 -13.13 12.58 36.83
N SER A 167 -14.17 13.40 36.67
CA SER A 167 -15.16 13.27 35.59
C SER A 167 -14.53 13.55 34.21
N GLY A 168 -13.56 14.46 34.14
CA GLY A 168 -12.75 14.69 32.94
C GLY A 168 -11.89 13.48 32.59
N ARG A 169 -11.19 12.90 33.58
CA ARG A 169 -10.39 11.68 33.38
C ARG A 169 -11.25 10.49 32.98
N LEU A 170 -12.43 10.33 33.57
CA LEU A 170 -13.37 9.26 33.24
C LEU A 170 -13.83 9.34 31.78
N ARG A 171 -14.18 10.53 31.29
CA ARG A 171 -14.51 10.74 29.86
C ARG A 171 -13.33 10.40 28.93
N GLN A 172 -12.11 10.78 29.30
CA GLN A 172 -10.92 10.46 28.50
C GLN A 172 -10.68 8.94 28.42
N LEU A 173 -10.78 8.24 29.56
CA LEU A 173 -10.60 6.79 29.61
C LEU A 173 -11.71 6.05 28.86
N GLN A 174 -12.96 6.52 28.92
CA GLN A 174 -14.07 5.97 28.13
C GLN A 174 -13.83 6.13 26.63
N SER A 175 -13.41 7.32 26.18
CA SER A 175 -13.04 7.56 24.77
C SER A 175 -11.93 6.60 24.34
N ARG A 176 -10.89 6.43 25.17
CA ARG A 176 -9.78 5.54 24.85
C ARG A 176 -10.21 4.07 24.74
N ARG A 177 -11.07 3.60 25.64
CA ARG A 177 -11.64 2.25 25.57
C ARG A 177 -12.40 2.04 24.27
N ASP A 178 -13.24 3.01 23.89
CA ASP A 178 -14.07 2.90 22.69
C ASP A 178 -13.20 2.92 21.41
N GLU A 179 -12.15 3.75 21.36
CA GLU A 179 -11.15 3.73 20.29
C GLU A 179 -10.48 2.36 20.13
N ILE A 180 -10.04 1.74 21.24
CA ILE A 180 -9.39 0.42 21.22
C ILE A 180 -10.38 -0.65 20.71
N ALA A 181 -11.63 -0.61 21.19
CA ALA A 181 -12.67 -1.55 20.77
C ALA A 181 -13.02 -1.43 19.27
N ASP A 182 -13.02 -0.22 18.72
CA ASP A 182 -13.26 0.01 17.29
C ASP A 182 -12.10 -0.50 16.43
N LEU A 183 -10.85 -0.33 16.88
CA LEU A 183 -9.67 -0.84 16.19
C LEU A 183 -9.66 -2.38 16.15
N ASP A 184 -9.96 -3.03 17.28
CA ASP A 184 -10.04 -4.49 17.35
C ASP A 184 -11.17 -5.05 16.46
N ARG A 185 -12.32 -4.37 16.40
CA ARG A 185 -13.43 -4.76 15.51
C ARG A 185 -13.05 -4.67 14.03
N GLN A 186 -12.22 -3.68 13.65
CA GLN A 186 -11.73 -3.57 12.27
C GLN A 186 -10.74 -4.68 11.91
N GLN A 187 -9.96 -5.15 12.90
CA GLN A 187 -8.94 -6.20 12.71
C GLN A 187 -9.52 -7.63 12.77
N ALA A 188 -10.62 -7.85 13.50
CA ALA A 188 -11.26 -9.16 13.64
C ALA A 188 -11.92 -9.72 12.37
N ASN A 189 -11.92 -8.97 11.26
CA ASN A 189 -12.29 -9.51 9.94
C ASN A 189 -11.14 -10.37 9.40
N GLU A 190 -10.98 -11.57 9.95
CA GLU A 190 -10.09 -12.57 9.39
C GLU A 190 -10.59 -12.93 7.96
N PRO A 191 -9.71 -12.90 6.95
CA PRO A 191 -10.12 -13.20 5.59
C PRO A 191 -10.46 -14.69 5.46
N ASP A 192 -11.75 -14.97 5.32
CA ASP A 192 -12.30 -16.29 4.98
C ASP A 192 -11.49 -16.95 3.82
N PRO A 193 -11.00 -18.19 3.97
CA PRO A 193 -10.26 -18.91 2.94
C PRO A 193 -10.97 -18.92 1.58
N GLU A 194 -12.31 -18.98 1.56
CA GLU A 194 -13.09 -18.95 0.32
C GLU A 194 -13.03 -17.57 -0.34
N ARG A 195 -13.03 -16.49 0.45
CA ARG A 195 -12.84 -15.12 -0.05
C ARG A 195 -11.43 -14.89 -0.57
N ILE A 196 -10.41 -15.47 0.07
CA ILE A 196 -9.03 -15.41 -0.43
C ILE A 196 -8.93 -16.09 -1.80
N ALA A 197 -9.54 -17.28 -1.93
CA ALA A 197 -9.56 -18.01 -3.18
C ALA A 197 -10.30 -17.24 -4.28
N SER A 198 -11.44 -16.61 -3.98
CA SER A 198 -12.17 -15.79 -4.95
C SER A 198 -11.39 -14.55 -5.37
N LEU A 199 -10.80 -13.81 -4.41
CA LEU A 199 -9.97 -12.64 -4.70
C LEU A 199 -8.77 -12.99 -5.58
N ARG A 200 -8.14 -14.15 -5.34
CA ARG A 200 -7.03 -14.64 -6.17
C ARG A 200 -7.48 -14.91 -7.60
N PHE A 201 -8.65 -15.52 -7.76
CA PHE A 201 -9.23 -15.78 -9.08
C PHE A 201 -9.53 -14.47 -9.82
N ASP A 202 -10.21 -13.53 -9.16
CA ASP A 202 -10.55 -12.22 -9.71
C ASP A 202 -9.29 -11.44 -10.11
N LEU A 203 -8.24 -11.51 -9.28
CA LEU A 203 -6.97 -10.88 -9.54
C LEU A 203 -6.24 -11.47 -10.76
N SER A 204 -6.20 -12.80 -10.84
CA SER A 204 -5.61 -13.51 -11.99
C SER A 204 -6.38 -13.20 -13.28
N LEU A 205 -7.70 -13.09 -13.20
CA LEU A 205 -8.54 -12.72 -14.33
C LEU A 205 -8.30 -11.27 -14.76
N ALA A 206 -8.25 -10.34 -13.79
CA ALA A 206 -7.99 -8.93 -14.05
C ALA A 206 -6.61 -8.68 -14.67
N LEU A 207 -5.59 -9.45 -14.30
CA LEU A 207 -4.24 -9.35 -14.89
C LEU A 207 -4.15 -9.94 -16.30
N SER A 208 -4.82 -11.06 -16.56
CA SER A 208 -4.72 -11.79 -17.83
C SER A 208 -5.71 -11.33 -18.91
N GLN A 209 -6.91 -10.92 -18.52
CA GLN A 209 -8.01 -10.60 -19.45
C GLN A 209 -8.57 -9.18 -19.24
N GLY A 210 -8.08 -8.46 -18.23
CA GLY A 210 -8.55 -7.11 -17.95
C GLY A 210 -8.13 -6.10 -19.01
N GLU A 211 -8.90 -5.04 -19.15
CA GLU A 211 -8.52 -3.89 -19.96
C GLU A 211 -7.29 -3.18 -19.36
N ALA A 212 -6.50 -2.50 -20.21
CA ALA A 212 -5.27 -1.83 -19.80
C ALA A 212 -5.40 -0.91 -18.56
N PRO A 213 -6.49 -0.13 -18.36
CA PRO A 213 -6.66 0.68 -17.14
C PRO A 213 -6.78 -0.17 -15.86
N THR A 214 -7.48 -1.30 -15.94
CA THR A 214 -7.68 -2.23 -14.83
C THR A 214 -6.38 -2.93 -14.48
N VAL A 215 -5.69 -3.50 -15.49
CA VAL A 215 -4.38 -4.15 -15.31
C VAL A 215 -3.40 -3.18 -14.65
N LYS A 216 -3.34 -1.93 -15.13
CA LYS A 216 -2.44 -0.91 -14.58
C LYS A 216 -2.75 -0.53 -13.12
N THR A 217 -4.02 -0.54 -12.75
CA THR A 217 -4.44 -0.28 -11.37
C THR A 217 -3.97 -1.41 -10.47
N VAL A 218 -4.25 -2.65 -10.87
CA VAL A 218 -3.79 -3.85 -10.16
C VAL A 218 -2.27 -3.87 -10.01
N LEU A 219 -1.52 -3.60 -11.08
CA LEU A 219 -0.06 -3.57 -11.05
C LEU A 219 0.49 -2.53 -10.08
N ARG A 220 -0.16 -1.37 -9.93
CA ARG A 220 0.29 -0.33 -8.97
C ARG A 220 0.01 -0.70 -7.52
N GLU A 221 -1.07 -1.41 -7.27
CA GLU A 221 -1.38 -1.87 -5.92
C GLU A 221 -0.44 -3.01 -5.49
N LEU A 222 -0.11 -3.92 -6.40
CA LEU A 222 0.68 -5.11 -6.09
C LEU A 222 2.19 -4.95 -6.25
N VAL A 223 2.65 -4.02 -7.10
CA VAL A 223 4.07 -3.87 -7.43
C VAL A 223 4.55 -2.49 -7.01
N ASP A 224 5.57 -2.47 -6.15
CA ASP A 224 6.22 -1.24 -5.73
C ASP A 224 7.17 -0.68 -6.81
N SER A 225 8.03 -1.55 -7.32
CA SER A 225 8.98 -1.20 -8.37
C SER A 225 9.46 -2.46 -9.10
N ILE A 226 9.92 -2.30 -10.34
CA ILE A 226 10.48 -3.38 -11.15
C ILE A 226 11.90 -2.98 -11.52
N ASP A 227 12.86 -3.70 -10.96
CA ASP A 227 14.27 -3.42 -11.12
C ASP A 227 14.81 -4.05 -12.40
N VAL A 228 15.29 -3.23 -13.31
CA VAL A 228 15.94 -3.69 -14.53
C VAL A 228 17.45 -3.53 -14.37
N HIS A 229 18.15 -4.65 -14.30
CA HIS A 229 19.61 -4.68 -14.33
C HIS A 229 20.13 -4.71 -15.78
N ASP A 230 19.52 -5.56 -16.61
CA ASP A 230 19.76 -5.71 -18.03
C ASP A 230 18.52 -6.35 -18.69
N HIS A 231 18.57 -6.67 -19.99
CA HIS A 231 17.45 -7.30 -20.71
C HIS A 231 17.10 -8.73 -20.24
N ARG A 232 17.97 -9.38 -19.45
CA ARG A 232 17.79 -10.75 -18.94
C ARG A 232 17.41 -10.78 -17.46
N LEU A 233 17.72 -9.71 -16.72
CA LEU A 233 17.50 -9.64 -15.29
C LEU A 233 16.55 -8.48 -14.94
N VAL A 234 15.27 -8.81 -14.92
CA VAL A 234 14.16 -7.95 -14.50
C VAL A 234 13.56 -8.52 -13.22
N ARG A 235 13.51 -7.73 -12.15
CA ARG A 235 13.07 -8.17 -10.82
C ARG A 235 11.92 -7.32 -10.30
N PRO A 236 10.68 -7.83 -10.25
CA PRO A 236 9.58 -7.14 -9.59
C PRO A 236 9.79 -7.13 -8.06
N ARG A 237 9.43 -6.02 -7.43
CA ARG A 237 9.33 -5.86 -5.97
C ARG A 237 7.87 -5.66 -5.64
N PHE A 238 7.31 -6.60 -4.88
CA PHE A 238 5.90 -6.61 -4.54
C PHE A 238 5.59 -5.76 -3.30
N ARG A 239 4.41 -5.15 -3.30
CA ARG A 239 3.76 -4.60 -2.11
C ARG A 239 2.97 -5.74 -1.47
N ILE A 240 3.43 -6.20 -0.32
CA ILE A 240 2.63 -7.09 0.52
C ILE A 240 1.98 -6.20 1.57
N PRO A 241 0.65 -6.10 1.62
CA PRO A 241 -0.04 -5.46 2.73
C PRO A 241 0.41 -6.14 4.03
N GLY A 242 1.07 -5.39 4.91
CA GLY A 242 1.50 -5.87 6.21
C GLY A 242 2.88 -6.54 6.32
N ALA A 243 3.61 -6.86 5.24
CA ALA A 243 4.94 -7.51 5.35
C ALA A 243 5.93 -7.18 4.22
N VAL A 244 6.77 -6.16 4.40
CA VAL A 244 7.98 -6.01 3.57
C VAL A 244 8.85 -7.27 3.71
N ARG A 245 8.87 -8.19 2.72
CA ARG A 245 10.05 -8.95 2.26
C ARG A 245 9.89 -9.41 0.81
N THR A 246 10.93 -9.12 0.04
CA THR A 246 11.15 -9.50 -1.35
C THR A 246 11.18 -11.01 -1.53
N HIS A 247 10.19 -11.58 -2.21
CA HIS A 247 10.35 -12.88 -2.85
C HIS A 247 11.06 -12.66 -4.18
N SER A 248 12.36 -12.96 -4.22
CA SER A 248 13.11 -13.07 -5.46
C SER A 248 12.82 -14.44 -6.07
N SER A 249 11.63 -14.60 -6.68
CA SER A 249 11.46 -15.65 -7.68
C SER A 249 12.16 -15.15 -8.95
N LEU A 250 13.21 -15.87 -9.35
CA LEU A 250 13.87 -15.66 -10.63
C LEU A 250 12.89 -16.05 -11.73
N ALA A 251 12.18 -15.07 -12.29
CA ALA A 251 11.65 -15.23 -13.63
C ALA A 251 12.86 -15.35 -14.56
N VAL A 252 13.12 -16.57 -15.06
CA VAL A 252 14.10 -16.79 -16.13
C VAL A 252 13.39 -16.42 -17.43
N PRO A 253 13.75 -15.31 -18.10
CA PRO A 253 13.14 -14.99 -19.37
C PRO A 253 13.86 -15.81 -20.44
N THR A 254 13.12 -16.69 -21.12
CA THR A 254 13.53 -17.21 -22.41
C THR A 254 13.85 -16.04 -23.34
N GLY A 255 15.04 -16.08 -23.95
CA GLY A 255 15.66 -14.96 -24.64
C GLY A 255 14.75 -14.23 -25.63
N PHE A 256 14.62 -12.93 -25.42
CA PHE A 256 13.92 -11.99 -26.29
C PHE A 256 14.85 -11.47 -27.39
N GLU A 257 15.19 -12.34 -28.35
CA GLU A 257 15.74 -11.91 -29.64
C GLU A 257 14.64 -11.94 -30.70
N PRO A 258 14.37 -10.83 -31.40
CA PRO A 258 13.43 -10.86 -32.52
C PRO A 258 14.02 -11.73 -33.63
N VAL A 259 13.35 -12.85 -33.91
CA VAL A 259 13.67 -13.70 -35.07
C VAL A 259 13.51 -12.85 -36.33
N SER A 260 14.62 -12.59 -37.00
CA SER A 260 14.62 -11.94 -38.30
C SER A 260 14.15 -12.94 -39.35
N PRO A 261 13.15 -12.63 -40.19
CA PRO A 261 12.74 -13.53 -41.26
C PRO A 261 13.83 -13.65 -42.34
N PRO A 262 13.86 -14.78 -43.08
CA PRO A 262 14.92 -15.11 -44.05
C PRO A 262 14.96 -14.19 -45.27
#